data_AF-A0A242CFT0-F1
#
_entry.id   AF-A0A242CFT0-F1
#
_cell.length_a   1.000
_cell.length_b   1.000
_cell.length_c   1.000
_cell.angle_alpha   90.00
_cell.angle_beta   90.00
_cell.angle_gamma   90.00
#
_symmetry.space_group_name_H-M   'P 1'
#
loop_
_entity.id
_entity.type
_entity.pdbx_description
1 polymer ?
#
loop_
_entity_poly.entity_id
_entity_poly.type
_entity_poly.pdbx_seq_one_letter_code
_entity_poly.pdbx_strand_id
1 'polypeptide(L)'
;MNFKNLVNEVKKQTSKDYEVCSDIINAYEKYCEEEIKRPFKEDIDTNMIDWISSSTNYDAQTVNVVLVSLVSIVREGLKNKIPFMK
;
A
#
# COMPACT_ATOMS: atom_id res chain seq x y z
N MET A 1 -5.16 -0.91 12.85
CA MET A 1 -6.07 -0.44 11.79
C MET A 1 -6.65 -1.70 11.16
N ASN A 2 -7.96 -1.76 10.91
CA ASN A 2 -8.58 -2.90 10.20
C ASN A 2 -8.34 -2.73 8.68
N PHE A 3 -8.09 -3.81 7.95
CA PHE A 3 -7.91 -3.86 6.48
C PHE A 3 -8.98 -3.05 5.72
N LYS A 4 -10.26 -3.22 6.05
CA LYS A 4 -11.36 -2.48 5.41
C LYS A 4 -11.25 -0.97 5.61
N ASN A 5 -10.76 -0.51 6.77
CA ASN A 5 -10.54 0.91 7.02
C ASN A 5 -9.33 1.42 6.22
N LEU A 6 -8.28 0.60 6.10
CA LEU A 6 -7.09 0.92 5.31
C LEU A 6 -7.43 1.11 3.82
N VAL A 7 -8.14 0.15 3.23
CA VAL A 7 -8.59 0.24 1.83
C VAL A 7 -9.45 1.49 1.61
N ASN A 8 -10.34 1.82 2.55
CA ASN A 8 -11.19 3.01 2.46
C ASN A 8 -10.40 4.32 2.56
N GLU A 9 -9.35 4.38 3.37
CA GLU A 9 -8.49 5.57 3.45
C GLU A 9 -7.63 5.75 2.20
N VAL A 10 -7.05 4.66 1.68
CA VAL A 10 -6.30 4.67 0.41
C VAL A 10 -7.20 5.08 -0.76
N LYS A 11 -8.42 4.53 -0.81
CA LYS A 11 -9.44 4.95 -1.80
C LYS A 11 -9.72 6.45 -1.76
N LYS A 12 -9.87 7.03 -0.56
CA LYS A 12 -10.15 8.48 -0.41
C LYS A 12 -9.00 9.34 -0.94
N GLN A 13 -7.75 8.89 -0.81
CA GLN A 13 -6.58 9.65 -1.27
C GLN A 13 -6.30 9.47 -2.76
N THR A 14 -6.65 8.32 -3.34
CA THR A 14 -6.27 7.96 -4.71
C THR A 14 -7.39 8.12 -5.73
N SER A 15 -8.64 8.28 -5.27
CA SER A 15 -9.84 8.26 -6.12
C SER A 15 -9.98 6.98 -6.96
N LYS A 16 -9.30 5.90 -6.57
CA LYS A 16 -9.42 4.57 -7.18
C LYS A 16 -10.55 3.79 -6.51
N ASP A 17 -11.11 2.84 -7.24
CA ASP A 17 -12.18 2.01 -6.72
C ASP A 17 -11.70 1.11 -5.57
N TYR A 18 -12.66 0.67 -4.75
CA TYR A 18 -12.35 -0.19 -3.59
C TYR A 18 -11.68 -1.49 -4.04
N GLU A 19 -12.15 -2.09 -5.13
CA GLU A 19 -11.61 -3.34 -5.69
C GLU A 19 -10.15 -3.14 -6.10
N VAL A 20 -9.86 -2.11 -6.90
CA VAL A 20 -8.49 -1.74 -7.31
C VAL A 20 -7.57 -1.55 -6.11
N CYS A 21 -8.01 -0.78 -5.10
CA CYS A 21 -7.21 -0.57 -3.89
C CYS A 21 -7.00 -1.87 -3.11
N SER A 22 -8.05 -2.67 -2.95
CA SER A 22 -8.01 -3.94 -2.22
C SER A 22 -7.05 -4.93 -2.87
N ASP A 23 -7.12 -5.09 -4.20
CA ASP A 23 -6.31 -6.03 -4.95
C ASP A 23 -4.83 -5.66 -4.91
N ILE A 24 -4.51 -4.38 -5.08
CA ILE A 24 -3.13 -3.88 -5.00
C ILE A 24 -2.58 -4.02 -3.58
N ILE A 25 -3.36 -3.71 -2.54
CA ILE A 25 -2.91 -3.85 -1.14
C ILE A 25 -2.68 -5.34 -0.79
N ASN A 26 -3.56 -6.24 -1.24
CA ASN A 26 -3.38 -7.68 -1.06
C ASN A 26 -2.14 -8.20 -1.80
N ALA A 27 -1.89 -7.73 -3.02
CA ALA A 27 -0.69 -8.09 -3.77
C ALA A 27 0.57 -7.54 -3.11
N TYR A 28 0.52 -6.33 -2.55
CA TYR A 28 1.60 -5.76 -1.76
C TYR A 28 1.93 -6.58 -0.52
N GLU A 29 0.91 -7.05 0.21
CA GLU A 29 1.11 -7.92 1.38
C GLU A 29 1.81 -9.22 0.99
N LYS A 30 1.34 -9.87 -0.08
CA LYS A 30 1.99 -11.07 -0.65
C LYS A 30 3.44 -10.81 -1.06
N TYR A 31 3.71 -9.71 -1.76
CA TYR A 31 5.08 -9.32 -2.14
C TYR A 31 5.98 -9.15 -0.91
N CYS A 32 5.47 -8.53 0.15
CA CYS A 32 6.21 -8.33 1.38
C CYS A 32 6.54 -9.65 2.09
N GLU A 33 5.60 -10.60 2.08
CA GLU A 33 5.79 -11.95 2.65
C GLU A 33 6.79 -12.78 1.83
N GLU A 34 6.64 -12.83 0.51
CA GLU A 34 7.40 -13.73 -0.37
C GLU A 34 8.80 -13.19 -0.71
N GLU A 35 8.90 -11.93 -1.13
CA GLU A 35 10.14 -11.35 -1.67
C GLU A 35 10.97 -10.65 -0.59
N ILE A 36 10.33 -9.88 0.28
CA ILE A 36 11.03 -9.07 1.30
C ILE A 36 11.19 -9.83 2.62
N LYS A 37 10.33 -10.81 2.89
CA LYS A 37 10.25 -11.56 4.15
C LYS A 37 10.09 -10.62 5.36
N ARG A 38 9.29 -9.56 5.20
CA ARG A 38 8.98 -8.57 6.24
C ARG A 38 7.50 -8.20 6.15
N PRO A 39 6.86 -7.79 7.25
CA PRO A 39 5.44 -7.45 7.25
C PRO A 39 5.12 -6.15 6.49
N PHE A 40 6.13 -5.32 6.22
CA PHE A 40 5.95 -4.04 5.56
C PHE A 40 7.27 -3.55 4.97
N LYS A 41 7.20 -2.92 3.79
CA LYS A 41 8.30 -2.23 3.14
C LYS A 41 7.91 -0.77 2.89
N GLU A 42 8.68 0.13 3.49
CA GLU A 42 8.43 1.56 3.44
C GLU A 42 8.79 2.22 2.10
N ASP A 43 9.80 1.69 1.41
CA ASP A 43 10.30 2.26 0.18
C ASP A 43 9.71 1.51 -1.01
N ILE A 44 9.05 2.27 -1.89
CA ILE A 44 8.46 1.75 -3.13
C ILE A 44 9.54 1.80 -4.19
N ASP A 45 9.87 0.65 -4.76
CA ASP A 45 10.81 0.53 -5.87
C ASP A 45 10.14 -0.06 -7.11
N THR A 46 10.83 0.04 -8.25
CA THR A 46 10.32 -0.41 -9.54
C THR A 46 10.05 -1.91 -9.56
N ASN A 47 10.84 -2.74 -8.87
CA ASN A 47 10.64 -4.18 -8.85
C ASN A 47 9.32 -4.55 -8.12
N MET A 48 9.02 -3.84 -7.03
CA MET A 48 7.74 -3.98 -6.33
C MET A 48 6.57 -3.58 -7.23
N ILE A 49 6.68 -2.45 -7.92
CA ILE A 49 5.63 -1.97 -8.83
C ILE A 49 5.40 -2.97 -9.96
N ASP A 50 6.47 -3.47 -10.59
CA ASP A 50 6.40 -4.41 -11.71
C ASP A 50 5.81 -5.76 -11.28
N TRP A 51 6.21 -6.27 -10.12
CA TRP A 51 5.68 -7.52 -9.56
C TRP A 51 4.18 -7.40 -9.28
N ILE A 52 3.77 -6.33 -8.60
CA ILE A 52 2.36 -6.12 -8.25
C ILE A 52 1.52 -5.85 -9.50
N SER A 53 2.01 -5.02 -10.42
CA SER A 53 1.38 -4.77 -11.72
C SER A 53 1.12 -6.06 -12.49
N SER A 54 2.10 -6.96 -12.52
CA SER A 54 1.97 -8.28 -13.16
C SER A 54 0.97 -9.18 -12.42
N SER A 55 0.95 -9.13 -11.07
CA SER A 55 0.06 -9.95 -10.24
C SER A 55 -1.41 -9.52 -10.32
N THR A 56 -1.68 -8.22 -10.39
CA THR A 56 -3.04 -7.66 -10.37
C THR A 56 -3.57 -7.26 -11.75
N ASN A 57 -2.72 -7.29 -12.79
CA ASN A 57 -3.05 -6.80 -14.13
C ASN A 57 -3.49 -5.32 -14.17
N TYR A 58 -2.94 -4.50 -13.26
CA TYR A 58 -3.12 -3.05 -13.27
C TYR A 58 -1.86 -2.36 -13.77
N ASP A 59 -2.00 -1.20 -14.40
CA ASP A 59 -0.86 -0.45 -14.89
C ASP A 59 0.03 0.08 -13.75
N ALA A 60 1.33 0.23 -14.04
CA ALA A 60 2.34 0.66 -13.07
C ALA A 60 2.02 2.00 -12.40
N GLN A 61 1.36 2.93 -13.12
CA GLN A 61 0.98 4.23 -12.55
C GLN A 61 -0.13 4.05 -11.51
N THR A 62 -1.16 3.26 -11.80
CA THR A 62 -2.23 2.93 -10.85
C THR A 62 -1.66 2.23 -9.61
N VAL A 63 -0.77 1.25 -9.80
CA VAL A 63 -0.09 0.55 -8.69
C VAL A 63 0.70 1.53 -7.83
N ASN A 64 1.56 2.35 -8.44
CA ASN A 64 2.39 3.31 -7.72
C ASN A 64 1.54 4.30 -6.90
N VAL A 65 0.46 4.84 -7.48
CA VAL A 65 -0.43 5.78 -6.77
C VAL A 65 -1.04 5.15 -5.52
N VAL A 66 -1.49 3.88 -5.62
CA VAL A 66 -2.08 3.15 -4.49
C VAL A 66 -1.03 2.84 -3.42
N LEU A 67 0.16 2.39 -3.81
CA LEU A 67 1.25 2.09 -2.88
C LEU A 67 1.75 3.33 -2.13
N VAL A 68 1.94 4.46 -2.83
CA VAL A 68 2.38 5.71 -2.21
C VAL A 68 1.38 6.17 -1.15
N SER A 69 0.08 6.08 -1.46
CA SER A 69 -0.97 6.40 -0.50
C SER A 69 -0.97 5.45 0.70
N LEU A 70 -0.85 4.13 0.45
CA LEU A 70 -0.75 3.11 1.48
C LEU A 70 0.40 3.41 2.46
N VAL A 71 1.60 3.67 1.94
CA VAL A 71 2.78 3.97 2.75
C VAL A 71 2.59 5.26 3.55
N SER A 72 2.00 6.29 2.95
CA SER A 72 1.71 7.56 3.66
C SER A 72 0.77 7.34 4.84
N ILE A 73 -0.33 6.61 4.65
CA ILE A 73 -1.33 6.33 5.70
C ILE A 73 -0.70 5.50 6.82
N VAL A 74 0.07 4.47 6.50
CA VAL A 74 0.76 3.64 7.51
C VAL A 74 1.76 4.48 8.30
N ARG A 75 2.55 5.34 7.63
CA ARG A 75 3.49 6.26 8.29
C ARG A 75 2.78 7.27 9.19
N GLU A 76 1.68 7.87 8.77
CA GLU A 76 0.86 8.77 9.58
C GLU A 76 0.25 8.05 10.79
N GLY A 77 -0.25 6.83 10.59
CA GLY A 77 -0.76 5.98 11.67
C GLY A 77 0.29 5.61 12.71
N LEU A 78 1.55 5.44 12.30
CA LEU A 78 2.68 5.23 13.21
C LEU A 78 3.09 6.51 13.93
N LYS A 79 3.17 7.65 13.23
CA LYS A 79 3.46 8.97 13.84
C LYS A 79 2.46 9.32 14.93
N ASN A 80 1.16 9.12 14.67
CA ASN A 80 0.10 9.41 15.64
C ASN A 80 0.09 8.49 16.87
N LYS A 81 0.83 7.37 16.84
CA LYS A 81 1.00 6.45 17.98
C LYS A 81 2.27 6.72 18.80
N ILE A 82 3.16 7.58 18.34
CA ILE A 82 4.40 7.92 19.07
C ILE A 82 4.19 9.28 19.75
N PRO A 83 3.97 9.33 21.08
CA PRO A 83 3.59 10.56 21.80
C PRO A 83 4.73 11.58 21.98
N PHE A 84 5.87 11.42 21.30
CA PHE A 84 7.09 12.20 21.54
C PHE A 84 7.45 13.22 20.44
N MET A 85 6.61 13.41 19.42
CA MET A 85 6.75 14.54 18.48
C MET A 85 5.64 15.56 18.74
N LYS A 86 5.88 16.44 19.72
CA LYS A 86 5.35 17.80 19.77
C LYS A 86 6.51 18.77 19.71
#